data_AF-A0A962CP27-F1
#
_entry.id   AF-A0A962CP27-F1
#
_cell.length_a   1.000
_cell.length_b   1.000
_cell.length_c   1.000
_cell.angle_alpha   90.00
_cell.angle_beta   90.00
_cell.angle_gamma   90.00
#
_symmetry.space_group_name_H-M   'P 1'
#
loop_
_entity.id
_entity.type
_entity.pdbx_description
1 polymer ?
#
loop_
_entity_poly.entity_id
_entity_poly.type
_entity_poly.pdbx_seq_one_letter_code
_entity_poly.pdbx_strand_id
1 'polypeptide(L)'
;MNNATATTADTVEYLREWHVIGNAPSLPAMMAVSCGVFGIESPDHVQTLLMAGVLGEVENDLPYHNNMHFKKVALQTMRMIAVHNDIFEGTARAFGPKEITMLLAAACIHDLDHDGLGNMIKGNFYQGRLERRAHEIVVPYFRATGMDEESLTLLKSMLLATDVSPLGSVTNPLHQMKSAYRRHYKGEKGLHNTLHLDEELEIFELNPMAAQMACLLQEADIATSGGLDYTVTQYETVQIYTEIKLYGARPSHVLDFLDKVCQRCFLTDAGQRLFGANMARICALAEEDYANGDEPFPKAQHTDFILGTSANKSCKTDPSRLN
;
A
#
# COMPACT_ATOMS: atom_id res chain seq x y z
N MET A 1 -24.82 -5.06 -2.04
CA MET A 1 -24.14 -6.30 -2.48
C MET A 1 -23.05 -6.62 -1.46
N ASN A 2 -23.16 -7.75 -0.76
CA ASN A 2 -22.32 -8.16 0.39
C ASN A 2 -20.96 -8.79 0.01
N ASN A 3 -20.40 -8.49 -1.16
CA ASN A 3 -19.22 -9.21 -1.69
C ASN A 3 -17.90 -8.43 -1.61
N ALA A 4 -17.76 -7.51 -0.66
CA ALA A 4 -16.46 -7.03 -0.20
C ALA A 4 -15.88 -7.88 0.96
N THR A 5 -16.38 -9.11 1.11
CA THR A 5 -16.14 -10.01 2.25
C THR A 5 -15.10 -11.10 1.95
N ALA A 6 -14.28 -10.95 0.90
CA ALA A 6 -13.10 -11.81 0.77
C ALA A 6 -12.25 -11.61 2.03
N THR A 7 -12.15 -12.68 2.81
CA THR A 7 -11.34 -12.65 4.02
C THR A 7 -9.90 -12.38 3.63
N THR A 8 -9.08 -11.94 4.58
CA THR A 8 -7.66 -11.78 4.29
C THR A 8 -7.02 -13.11 3.87
N ALA A 9 -7.53 -14.25 4.36
CA ALA A 9 -7.11 -15.58 3.91
C ALA A 9 -7.44 -15.84 2.43
N ASP A 10 -8.66 -15.55 1.98
CA ASP A 10 -9.03 -15.70 0.56
C ASP A 10 -8.19 -14.79 -0.33
N THR A 11 -7.91 -13.57 0.14
CA THR A 11 -7.05 -12.62 -0.56
C THR A 11 -5.63 -13.16 -0.74
N VAL A 12 -5.05 -13.75 0.31
CA VAL A 12 -3.72 -14.38 0.23
C VAL A 12 -3.72 -15.50 -0.81
N GLU A 13 -4.77 -16.32 -0.86
CA GLU A 13 -4.86 -17.40 -1.85
C GLU A 13 -4.96 -16.85 -3.28
N TYR A 14 -5.78 -15.83 -3.53
CA TYR A 14 -5.84 -15.19 -4.86
C TYR A 14 -4.48 -14.61 -5.29
N LEU A 15 -3.77 -13.93 -4.38
CA LEU A 15 -2.45 -13.39 -4.69
C LEU A 15 -1.44 -14.52 -4.99
N ARG A 16 -1.55 -15.66 -4.31
CA ARG A 16 -0.73 -16.84 -4.60
C ARG A 16 -1.00 -17.36 -6.00
N GLU A 17 -2.27 -17.54 -6.38
CA GLU A 17 -2.66 -17.97 -7.73
C GLU A 17 -2.16 -17.01 -8.81
N TRP A 18 -2.21 -15.69 -8.55
CA TRP A 18 -1.68 -14.66 -9.45
C TRP A 18 -0.19 -14.86 -9.73
N HIS A 19 0.60 -15.19 -8.69
CA HIS A 19 2.03 -15.44 -8.83
C HIS A 19 2.37 -16.81 -9.43
N VAL A 20 1.64 -17.86 -9.07
CA VAL A 20 1.97 -19.24 -9.47
C VAL A 20 1.48 -19.56 -10.89
N ILE A 21 0.28 -19.12 -11.24
CA ILE A 21 -0.40 -19.48 -12.49
C ILE A 21 -0.32 -18.32 -13.51
N GLY A 22 -0.03 -17.09 -13.06
CA GLY A 22 0.00 -15.90 -13.92
C GLY A 22 -1.38 -15.37 -14.29
N ASN A 23 -2.43 -15.78 -13.58
CA ASN A 23 -3.84 -15.43 -13.87
C ASN A 23 -4.30 -14.12 -13.20
N ALA A 24 -3.40 -13.17 -12.95
CA ALA A 24 -3.79 -11.88 -12.38
C ALA A 24 -4.64 -11.08 -13.38
N PRO A 25 -5.77 -10.50 -12.96
CA PRO A 25 -6.52 -9.59 -13.82
C PRO A 25 -5.65 -8.38 -14.17
N SER A 26 -5.81 -7.87 -15.40
CA SER A 26 -5.17 -6.62 -15.79
C SER A 26 -5.77 -5.44 -15.01
N LEU A 27 -4.98 -4.40 -14.71
CA LEU A 27 -5.47 -3.18 -14.07
C LEU A 27 -6.66 -2.53 -14.80
N PRO A 28 -6.70 -2.41 -16.16
CA PRO A 28 -7.89 -1.91 -16.85
C PRO A 28 -9.16 -2.72 -16.56
N ALA A 29 -9.04 -4.05 -16.48
CA ALA A 29 -10.17 -4.92 -16.13
C ALA A 29 -10.60 -4.72 -14.67
N MET A 30 -9.64 -4.61 -13.74
CA MET A 30 -9.92 -4.28 -12.34
C MET A 30 -10.65 -2.93 -12.23
N MET A 31 -10.17 -1.91 -12.94
CA MET A 31 -10.77 -0.57 -12.96
C MET A 31 -12.18 -0.58 -13.56
N ALA A 32 -12.40 -1.27 -14.68
CA ALA A 32 -13.73 -1.41 -15.29
C ALA A 32 -14.74 -2.08 -14.33
N VAL A 33 -14.33 -3.14 -13.64
CA VAL A 33 -15.17 -3.79 -12.61
C VAL A 33 -15.44 -2.82 -11.45
N SER A 34 -14.42 -2.09 -11.00
CA SER A 34 -14.53 -1.14 -9.90
C SER A 34 -15.56 -0.04 -10.17
N CYS A 35 -15.68 0.43 -11.42
CA CYS A 35 -16.71 1.40 -11.80
C CYS A 35 -18.11 0.89 -11.52
N GLY A 36 -18.41 -0.37 -11.89
CA GLY A 36 -19.70 -0.99 -11.62
C GLY A 36 -19.93 -1.26 -10.14
N VAL A 37 -18.90 -1.69 -9.42
CA VAL A 37 -18.98 -2.01 -7.97
C VAL A 37 -19.23 -0.75 -7.13
N PHE A 38 -18.60 0.38 -7.48
CA PHE A 38 -18.69 1.62 -6.72
C PHE A 38 -19.65 2.67 -7.31
N GLY A 39 -20.39 2.33 -8.36
CA GLY A 39 -21.36 3.25 -8.98
C GLY A 39 -20.72 4.48 -9.62
N ILE A 40 -19.56 4.31 -10.27
CA ILE A 40 -18.85 5.39 -10.96
C ILE A 40 -19.41 5.51 -12.38
N GLU A 41 -20.29 6.48 -12.58
CA GLU A 41 -21.02 6.68 -13.85
C GLU A 41 -20.49 7.86 -14.68
N SER A 42 -19.80 8.82 -14.05
CA SER A 42 -19.26 9.99 -14.75
C SER A 42 -18.25 9.57 -15.82
N PRO A 43 -18.44 9.97 -17.10
CA PRO A 43 -17.53 9.62 -18.19
C PRO A 43 -16.07 9.99 -17.88
N ASP A 44 -15.82 11.16 -17.29
CA ASP A 44 -14.47 11.65 -16.98
C ASP A 44 -13.80 10.76 -15.92
N HIS A 45 -14.55 10.31 -14.92
CA HIS A 45 -14.05 9.39 -13.90
C HIS A 45 -13.76 8.00 -14.48
N VAL A 46 -14.68 7.46 -15.29
CA VAL A 46 -14.48 6.16 -15.95
C VAL A 46 -13.25 6.21 -16.87
N GLN A 47 -13.11 7.26 -17.68
CA GLN A 47 -11.97 7.43 -18.57
C GLN A 47 -10.66 7.58 -17.79
N THR A 48 -10.67 8.33 -16.69
CA THR A 48 -9.52 8.48 -15.79
C THR A 48 -9.08 7.13 -15.24
N LEU A 49 -10.00 6.31 -14.74
CA LEU A 49 -9.68 4.99 -14.20
C LEU A 49 -9.14 4.03 -15.26
N LEU A 50 -9.78 3.98 -16.43
CA LEU A 50 -9.29 3.15 -17.53
C LEU A 50 -7.90 3.61 -18.01
N MET A 51 -7.68 4.91 -18.11
CA MET A 51 -6.37 5.48 -18.45
C MET A 51 -5.31 5.14 -17.40
N ALA A 52 -5.61 5.31 -16.11
CA ALA A 52 -4.71 4.94 -15.02
C ALA A 52 -4.36 3.45 -15.06
N GLY A 53 -5.36 2.59 -15.30
CA GLY A 53 -5.14 1.16 -15.46
C GLY A 53 -4.25 0.81 -16.65
N VAL A 54 -4.40 1.50 -17.79
CA VAL A 54 -3.55 1.28 -18.97
C VAL A 54 -2.12 1.75 -18.71
N LEU A 55 -1.94 2.92 -18.09
CA LEU A 55 -0.62 3.45 -17.75
C LEU A 55 0.10 2.53 -16.75
N GLY A 56 -0.61 2.01 -15.75
CA GLY A 56 -0.08 1.05 -14.78
C GLY A 56 0.25 -0.35 -15.35
N GLU A 57 -0.18 -0.67 -16.58
CA GLU A 57 0.18 -1.93 -17.27
C GLU A 57 1.33 -1.75 -18.27
N VAL A 58 1.92 -0.55 -18.36
CA VAL A 58 3.18 -0.40 -19.09
C VAL A 58 4.22 -1.32 -18.45
N GLU A 59 4.86 -2.14 -19.27
CA GLU A 59 5.73 -3.23 -18.83
C GLU A 59 6.82 -2.72 -17.87
N ASN A 60 6.86 -3.31 -16.68
CA ASN A 60 7.86 -3.07 -15.66
C ASN A 60 8.22 -4.42 -15.02
N ASP A 61 9.46 -4.85 -15.20
CA ASP A 61 9.98 -6.16 -14.83
C ASP A 61 10.87 -6.14 -13.57
N LEU A 62 10.82 -5.05 -12.79
CA LEU A 62 11.51 -4.98 -11.50
C LEU A 62 11.08 -6.11 -10.54
N PRO A 63 11.95 -6.60 -9.64
CA PRO A 63 11.57 -7.68 -8.73
C PRO A 63 10.38 -7.37 -7.81
N TYR A 64 10.27 -6.13 -7.29
CA TYR A 64 9.20 -5.71 -6.40
C TYR A 64 8.28 -4.68 -7.04
N HIS A 65 8.77 -3.49 -7.41
CA HIS A 65 7.96 -2.40 -7.96
C HIS A 65 7.61 -2.64 -9.44
N ASN A 66 6.82 -3.69 -9.71
CA ASN A 66 6.37 -4.13 -11.03
C ASN A 66 4.84 -4.08 -11.18
N ASN A 67 4.33 -4.46 -12.36
CA ASN A 67 2.88 -4.46 -12.60
C ASN A 67 2.09 -5.37 -11.64
N MET A 68 2.70 -6.42 -11.07
CA MET A 68 2.04 -7.25 -10.06
C MET A 68 1.91 -6.52 -8.73
N HIS A 69 2.90 -5.73 -8.31
CA HIS A 69 2.76 -4.82 -7.17
C HIS A 69 1.56 -3.89 -7.35
N PHE A 70 1.45 -3.26 -8.52
CA PHE A 70 0.35 -2.31 -8.76
C PHE A 70 -1.03 -2.98 -8.69
N LYS A 71 -1.15 -4.23 -9.18
CA LYS A 71 -2.37 -5.05 -9.04
C LYS A 71 -2.70 -5.36 -7.59
N LYS A 72 -1.69 -5.72 -6.79
CA LYS A 72 -1.87 -5.96 -5.36
C LYS A 72 -2.34 -4.70 -4.65
N VAL A 73 -1.70 -3.55 -4.88
CA VAL A 73 -2.08 -2.26 -4.29
C VAL A 73 -3.51 -1.89 -4.70
N ALA A 74 -3.84 -1.94 -6.00
CA ALA A 74 -5.19 -1.66 -6.48
C ALA A 74 -6.26 -2.56 -5.82
N LEU A 75 -5.98 -3.85 -5.64
CA LEU A 75 -6.88 -4.76 -4.93
C LEU A 75 -7.07 -4.33 -3.47
N GLN A 76 -6.00 -4.01 -2.75
CA GLN A 76 -6.10 -3.58 -1.36
C GLN A 76 -6.84 -2.23 -1.24
N THR A 77 -6.60 -1.29 -2.16
CA THR A 77 -7.34 -0.03 -2.23
C THR A 77 -8.84 -0.27 -2.40
N MET A 78 -9.26 -1.18 -3.30
CA MET A 78 -10.68 -1.53 -3.45
C MET A 78 -11.28 -2.11 -2.17
N ARG A 79 -10.57 -3.04 -1.50
CA ARG A 79 -11.02 -3.65 -0.23
C ARG A 79 -11.17 -2.58 0.86
N MET A 80 -10.19 -1.68 0.98
CA MET A 80 -10.20 -0.60 1.96
C MET A 80 -11.31 0.43 1.68
N ILE A 81 -11.55 0.80 0.43
CA ILE A 81 -12.67 1.68 0.05
C ILE A 81 -14.01 1.06 0.45
N ALA A 82 -14.22 -0.22 0.14
CA ALA A 82 -15.46 -0.91 0.47
C ALA A 82 -15.69 -0.96 1.99
N VAL A 83 -14.66 -1.29 2.77
CA VAL A 83 -14.74 -1.31 4.24
C VAL A 83 -14.92 0.10 4.81
N HIS A 84 -14.24 1.11 4.28
CA HIS A 84 -14.39 2.50 4.71
C HIS A 84 -15.82 2.99 4.50
N ASN A 85 -16.38 2.77 3.30
CA ASN A 85 -17.75 3.18 2.99
C ASN A 85 -18.80 2.40 3.79
N ASP A 86 -18.55 1.14 4.12
CA ASP A 86 -19.38 0.36 5.06
C ASP A 86 -19.36 0.96 6.48
N ILE A 87 -18.18 1.33 6.99
CA ILE A 87 -18.04 1.95 8.33
C ILE A 87 -18.75 3.31 8.39
N PHE A 88 -18.66 4.10 7.31
CA PHE A 88 -19.11 5.49 7.28
C PHE A 88 -20.40 5.71 6.48
N GLU A 89 -21.16 4.65 6.22
CA GLU A 89 -22.40 4.70 5.45
C GLU A 89 -23.35 5.80 5.97
N GLY A 90 -23.89 6.60 5.05
CA GLY A 90 -24.81 7.69 5.38
C GLY A 90 -24.17 8.92 6.05
N THR A 91 -22.83 8.96 6.17
CA THR A 91 -22.11 10.12 6.73
C THR A 91 -21.34 10.88 5.66
N ALA A 92 -20.96 12.13 5.94
CA ALA A 92 -20.09 12.93 5.08
C ALA A 92 -18.64 12.40 4.98
N ARG A 93 -18.29 11.34 5.74
CA ARG A 93 -16.97 10.69 5.67
C ARG A 93 -16.91 9.57 4.64
N ALA A 94 -18.04 9.09 4.13
CA ALA A 94 -18.06 8.11 3.05
C ALA A 94 -17.45 8.74 1.78
N PHE A 95 -16.67 7.94 1.04
CA PHE A 95 -16.12 8.35 -0.24
C PHE A 95 -17.19 8.33 -1.33
N GLY A 96 -17.28 9.43 -2.08
CA GLY A 96 -18.07 9.50 -3.30
C GLY A 96 -17.27 9.09 -4.53
N PRO A 97 -17.88 9.17 -5.72
CA PRO A 97 -17.22 8.78 -6.97
C PRO A 97 -15.91 9.53 -7.25
N LYS A 98 -15.79 10.80 -6.84
CA LYS A 98 -14.56 11.59 -7.04
C LYS A 98 -13.40 11.04 -6.19
N GLU A 99 -13.64 10.80 -4.91
CA GLU A 99 -12.63 10.27 -3.98
C GLU A 99 -12.20 8.84 -4.37
N ILE A 100 -13.17 7.99 -4.72
CA ILE A 100 -12.91 6.61 -5.18
C ILE A 100 -12.09 6.62 -6.47
N THR A 101 -12.43 7.50 -7.41
CA THR A 101 -11.67 7.67 -8.66
C THR A 101 -10.22 8.06 -8.37
N MET A 102 -10.01 9.03 -7.47
CA MET A 102 -8.68 9.49 -7.09
C MET A 102 -7.84 8.37 -6.47
N LEU A 103 -8.40 7.64 -5.49
CA LEU A 103 -7.72 6.54 -4.81
C LEU A 103 -7.31 5.43 -5.78
N LEU A 104 -8.24 4.98 -6.63
CA LEU A 104 -7.97 3.89 -7.56
C LEU A 104 -7.02 4.30 -8.68
N ALA A 105 -7.13 5.54 -9.19
CA ALA A 105 -6.18 6.08 -10.16
C ALA A 105 -4.77 6.15 -9.55
N ALA A 106 -4.63 6.71 -8.34
CA ALA A 106 -3.35 6.79 -7.64
C ALA A 106 -2.75 5.41 -7.38
N ALA A 107 -3.55 4.43 -6.95
CA ALA A 107 -3.09 3.05 -6.73
C ALA A 107 -2.47 2.42 -7.99
N CYS A 108 -3.05 2.69 -9.17
CA CYS A 108 -2.54 2.15 -10.44
C CYS A 108 -1.21 2.76 -10.89
N ILE A 109 -0.88 3.96 -10.43
CA ILE A 109 0.23 4.76 -10.98
C ILE A 109 1.28 5.18 -9.94
N HIS A 110 1.12 4.84 -8.66
CA HIS A 110 1.97 5.35 -7.59
C HIS A 110 3.47 5.13 -7.81
N ASP A 111 3.83 3.99 -8.41
CA ASP A 111 5.20 3.61 -8.76
C ASP A 111 5.42 3.56 -10.29
N LEU A 112 4.64 4.33 -11.06
CA LEU A 112 4.79 4.38 -12.51
C LEU A 112 6.21 4.85 -12.89
N ASP A 113 6.88 4.06 -13.74
CA ASP A 113 8.26 4.31 -14.20
C ASP A 113 9.31 4.32 -13.05
N HIS A 114 9.06 3.50 -12.02
CA HIS A 114 10.03 3.19 -10.98
C HIS A 114 11.31 2.58 -11.60
N ASP A 115 12.49 2.99 -11.13
CA ASP A 115 13.78 2.61 -11.72
C ASP A 115 14.61 1.61 -10.89
N GLY A 116 14.00 1.06 -9.83
CA GLY A 116 14.63 0.08 -8.94
C GLY A 116 15.58 0.68 -7.93
N LEU A 117 15.69 2.02 -7.89
CA LEU A 117 16.55 2.75 -6.97
C LEU A 117 15.70 3.61 -6.05
N GLY A 118 16.08 3.70 -4.77
CA GLY A 118 15.43 4.64 -3.86
C GLY A 118 15.68 6.11 -4.22
N ASN A 119 15.21 7.01 -3.36
CA ASN A 119 15.38 8.46 -3.51
C ASN A 119 16.80 8.97 -3.19
N MET A 120 17.79 8.08 -3.08
CA MET A 120 19.20 8.42 -2.88
C MET A 120 20.03 8.06 -4.12
N ILE A 121 20.55 9.07 -4.83
CA ILE A 121 21.40 8.88 -6.01
C ILE A 121 22.79 9.38 -5.71
N LYS A 122 23.77 8.47 -5.77
CA LYS A 122 25.21 8.78 -5.55
C LYS A 122 25.45 9.55 -4.23
N GLY A 123 24.71 9.18 -3.17
CA GLY A 123 24.82 9.79 -1.84
C GLY A 123 24.01 11.07 -1.64
N ASN A 124 23.32 11.58 -2.66
CA ASN A 124 22.44 12.75 -2.53
C ASN A 124 20.99 12.29 -2.43
N PHE A 125 20.25 12.85 -1.48
CA PHE A 125 18.83 12.60 -1.28
C PHE A 125 17.98 13.55 -2.13
N TYR A 126 17.00 13.00 -2.85
CA TYR A 126 16.06 13.73 -3.70
C TYR A 126 14.62 13.38 -3.28
N GLN A 127 14.02 14.22 -2.45
CA GLN A 127 12.70 13.99 -1.87
C GLN A 127 11.61 13.82 -2.94
N GLY A 128 10.86 12.71 -2.85
CA GLY A 128 9.74 12.43 -3.75
C GLY A 128 10.12 12.24 -5.22
N ARG A 129 11.37 11.87 -5.55
CA ARG A 129 11.85 11.82 -6.94
C ARG A 129 11.01 10.90 -7.82
N LEU A 130 10.72 9.70 -7.32
CA LEU A 130 9.98 8.68 -8.05
C LEU A 130 8.49 9.04 -8.14
N GLU A 131 7.94 9.53 -7.05
CA GLU A 131 6.54 9.95 -6.91
C GLU A 131 6.22 11.15 -7.83
N ARG A 132 7.16 12.10 -7.94
CA ARG A 132 7.06 13.23 -8.90
C ARG A 132 7.14 12.75 -10.33
N ARG A 133 8.03 11.80 -10.64
CA ARG A 133 8.17 11.25 -11.98
C ARG A 133 6.87 10.56 -12.43
N ALA A 134 6.29 9.75 -11.55
CA ALA A 134 4.98 9.14 -11.78
C ALA A 134 3.90 10.21 -12.06
N HIS A 135 3.86 11.28 -11.25
CA HIS A 135 2.94 12.40 -11.47
C HIS A 135 3.14 13.09 -12.83
N GLU A 136 4.38 13.44 -13.16
CA GLU A 136 4.75 14.14 -14.40
C GLU A 136 4.32 13.35 -15.65
N ILE A 137 4.43 12.01 -15.60
CA ILE A 137 4.00 11.14 -16.69
C ILE A 137 2.48 11.15 -16.87
N VAL A 138 1.70 11.06 -15.78
CA VAL A 138 0.24 10.90 -15.87
C VAL A 138 -0.51 12.19 -16.19
N VAL A 139 0.03 13.35 -15.79
CA VAL A 139 -0.61 14.66 -15.94
C VAL A 139 -1.20 14.93 -17.34
N PRO A 140 -0.45 14.78 -18.47
CA PRO A 140 -1.02 15.04 -19.79
C PRO A 140 -2.21 14.13 -20.13
N TYR A 141 -2.19 12.88 -19.66
CA TYR A 141 -3.27 11.92 -19.90
C TYR A 141 -4.49 12.21 -19.03
N PHE A 142 -4.29 12.52 -17.76
CA PHE A 142 -5.40 12.80 -16.84
C PHE A 142 -6.09 14.14 -17.15
N ARG A 143 -5.35 15.14 -17.65
CA ARG A 143 -5.98 16.33 -18.24
C ARG A 143 -6.87 15.98 -19.43
N ALA A 144 -6.42 15.07 -20.28
CA ALA A 144 -7.18 14.64 -21.45
C ALA A 144 -8.44 13.84 -21.09
N THR A 145 -8.48 13.19 -19.92
CA THR A 145 -9.68 12.51 -19.39
C THR A 145 -10.58 13.43 -18.53
N GLY A 146 -10.26 14.73 -18.43
CA GLY A 146 -11.10 15.72 -17.75
C GLY A 146 -10.75 15.97 -16.28
N MET A 147 -9.62 15.46 -15.77
CA MET A 147 -9.18 15.76 -14.40
C MET A 147 -8.77 17.24 -14.26
N ASP A 148 -9.36 17.93 -13.29
CA ASP A 148 -9.05 19.34 -12.99
C ASP A 148 -7.70 19.52 -12.27
N GLU A 149 -7.16 20.75 -12.29
CA GLU A 149 -5.84 21.05 -11.70
C GLU A 149 -5.79 20.88 -10.18
N GLU A 150 -6.92 21.07 -9.48
CA GLU A 150 -7.01 20.83 -8.04
C GLU A 150 -6.82 19.33 -7.75
N SER A 151 -7.47 18.48 -8.53
CA SER A 151 -7.41 17.03 -8.46
C SER A 151 -6.02 16.52 -8.85
N LEU A 152 -5.38 17.11 -9.87
CA LEU A 152 -3.99 16.80 -10.23
C LEU A 152 -3.00 17.21 -9.14
N THR A 153 -3.23 18.35 -8.48
CA THR A 153 -2.41 18.80 -7.34
C THR A 153 -2.56 17.85 -6.16
N LEU A 154 -3.79 17.49 -5.82
CA LEU A 154 -4.06 16.52 -4.75
C LEU A 154 -3.46 15.15 -5.06
N LEU A 155 -3.58 14.67 -6.30
CA LEU A 155 -2.95 13.44 -6.75
C LEU A 155 -1.45 13.47 -6.47
N LYS A 156 -0.77 14.56 -6.85
CA LYS A 156 0.67 14.74 -6.57
C LYS A 156 0.99 14.59 -5.08
N SER A 157 0.24 15.26 -4.21
CA SER A 157 0.42 15.15 -2.77
C SER A 157 0.19 13.72 -2.27
N MET A 158 -0.82 13.02 -2.81
CA MET A 158 -1.10 11.63 -2.46
C MET A 158 0.03 10.69 -2.88
N LEU A 159 0.60 10.88 -4.07
CA LEU A 159 1.77 10.12 -4.52
C LEU A 159 2.98 10.43 -3.64
N LEU A 160 3.27 11.71 -3.37
CA LEU A 160 4.37 12.07 -2.48
C LEU A 160 4.24 11.40 -1.10
N ALA A 161 3.03 11.19 -0.58
CA ALA A 161 2.80 10.54 0.70
C ALA A 161 3.14 9.02 0.74
N THR A 162 3.38 8.38 -0.40
CA THR A 162 3.92 7.01 -0.45
C THR A 162 5.43 6.98 -0.23
N ASP A 163 6.12 8.13 -0.34
CA ASP A 163 7.55 8.25 -0.05
C ASP A 163 7.83 8.03 1.46
N VAL A 164 8.45 6.90 1.76
CA VAL A 164 8.86 6.52 3.13
C VAL A 164 10.22 7.09 3.52
N SER A 165 10.91 7.79 2.61
CA SER A 165 12.31 8.19 2.75
C SER A 165 12.50 9.67 3.16
N PRO A 166 13.59 9.99 3.89
CA PRO A 166 14.50 9.07 4.54
C PRO A 166 13.82 8.42 5.75
N LEU A 167 14.05 7.12 5.95
CA LEU A 167 13.42 6.36 7.03
C LEU A 167 13.70 6.99 8.39
N GLY A 168 12.66 7.14 9.20
CA GLY A 168 12.75 7.71 10.55
C GLY A 168 12.81 9.24 10.62
N SER A 169 12.86 9.96 9.49
CA SER A 169 12.76 11.42 9.52
C SER A 169 11.31 11.86 9.73
N VAL A 170 11.08 12.78 10.67
CA VAL A 170 9.76 13.43 10.85
C VAL A 170 9.35 14.29 9.65
N THR A 171 10.31 14.67 8.81
CA THR A 171 10.08 15.44 7.60
C THR A 171 9.79 14.57 6.38
N ASN A 172 9.81 13.22 6.49
CA ASN A 172 9.42 12.41 5.34
C ASN A 172 7.90 12.64 5.03
N PRO A 173 7.50 12.59 3.75
CA PRO A 173 6.11 12.85 3.37
C PRO A 173 5.09 11.94 4.08
N LEU A 174 5.45 10.66 4.25
CA LEU A 174 4.67 9.68 5.02
C LEU A 174 4.29 10.20 6.42
N HIS A 175 5.27 10.63 7.23
CA HIS A 175 5.02 11.05 8.60
C HIS A 175 4.25 12.37 8.67
N GLN A 176 4.50 13.28 7.73
CA GLN A 176 3.73 14.52 7.59
C GLN A 176 2.25 14.23 7.34
N MET A 177 1.94 13.36 6.37
CA MET A 177 0.58 12.90 6.09
C MET A 177 -0.05 12.20 7.31
N LYS A 178 0.67 11.27 7.96
CA LYS A 178 0.17 10.58 9.16
C LYS A 178 -0.12 11.55 10.33
N SER A 179 0.68 12.60 10.48
CA SER A 179 0.46 13.65 11.49
C SER A 179 -0.80 14.46 11.21
N ALA A 180 -1.03 14.81 9.93
CA ALA A 180 -2.27 15.46 9.50
C ALA A 180 -3.50 14.58 9.75
N TYR A 181 -3.41 13.29 9.41
CA TYR A 181 -4.48 12.33 9.67
C TYR A 181 -4.82 12.23 11.18
N ARG A 182 -3.82 12.07 12.04
CA ARG A 182 -4.00 11.97 13.49
C ARG A 182 -4.63 13.23 14.09
N ARG A 183 -4.23 14.41 13.61
CA ARG A 183 -4.84 15.68 14.00
C ARG A 183 -6.34 15.71 13.70
N HIS A 184 -6.74 15.30 12.49
CA HIS A 184 -8.14 15.34 12.06
C HIS A 184 -9.01 14.28 12.73
N TYR A 185 -8.49 13.06 12.93
CA TYR A 185 -9.33 11.91 13.29
C TYR A 185 -9.03 11.25 14.63
N LYS A 186 -7.84 11.48 15.23
CA LYS A 186 -7.45 10.90 16.53
C LYS A 186 -7.43 11.93 17.66
N GLY A 187 -7.77 13.19 17.36
CA GLY A 187 -7.86 14.25 18.36
C GLY A 187 -6.51 14.64 18.97
N GLU A 188 -5.40 14.26 18.32
CA GLU A 188 -4.07 14.66 18.71
C GLU A 188 -3.92 16.16 18.46
N LYS A 189 -4.16 16.94 19.51
CA LYS A 189 -3.89 18.38 19.52
C LYS A 189 -2.41 18.57 19.79
N GLY A 190 -1.64 18.91 18.76
CA GLY A 190 -0.26 19.35 18.94
C GLY A 190 -0.19 20.58 19.86
N LEU A 191 1.00 20.83 20.42
CA LEU A 191 1.31 22.08 21.14
C LEU A 191 1.13 23.34 20.27
N HIS A 192 1.11 23.15 18.95
CA HIS A 192 0.88 24.18 17.95
C HIS A 192 -0.43 23.92 17.19
N ASN A 193 -1.18 24.98 16.91
CA ASN A 193 -2.40 24.93 16.09
C ASN A 193 -2.11 24.65 14.60
N THR A 194 -0.85 24.58 14.21
CA THR A 194 -0.39 24.33 12.83
C THR A 194 0.68 23.25 12.81
N LEU A 195 0.62 22.34 11.83
CA LEU A 195 1.62 21.28 11.66
C LEU A 195 2.83 21.76 10.86
N HIS A 196 2.66 22.83 10.06
CA HIS A 196 3.72 23.39 9.21
C HIS A 196 4.31 22.33 8.27
N LEU A 197 3.42 21.62 7.58
CA LEU A 197 3.81 20.66 6.56
C LEU A 197 4.56 21.35 5.42
N ASP A 198 5.34 20.58 4.67
CA ASP A 198 5.93 21.03 3.42
C ASP A 198 4.84 21.55 2.47
N GLU A 199 5.18 22.54 1.65
CA GLU A 199 4.23 23.25 0.76
C GLU A 199 3.39 22.27 -0.08
N GLU A 200 4.00 21.21 -0.60
CA GLU A 200 3.30 20.24 -1.46
C GLU A 200 2.42 19.24 -0.69
N LEU A 201 2.45 19.28 0.64
CA LEU A 201 1.67 18.43 1.54
C LEU A 201 0.68 19.24 2.41
N GLU A 202 0.69 20.58 2.29
CA GLU A 202 -0.15 21.48 3.10
C GLU A 202 -1.64 21.15 3.01
N ILE A 203 -2.08 20.61 1.86
CA ILE A 203 -3.45 20.21 1.60
C ILE A 203 -3.95 19.18 2.62
N PHE A 204 -3.08 18.34 3.17
CA PHE A 204 -3.46 17.35 4.19
C PHE A 204 -3.78 18.00 5.53
N GLU A 205 -3.10 19.09 5.88
CA GLU A 205 -3.42 19.84 7.10
C GLU A 205 -4.78 20.53 7.00
N LEU A 206 -5.14 21.01 5.80
CA LEU A 206 -6.35 21.80 5.55
C LEU A 206 -7.58 20.95 5.21
N ASN A 207 -7.39 19.78 4.60
CA ASN A 207 -8.46 18.94 4.11
C ASN A 207 -8.41 17.53 4.75
N PRO A 208 -9.32 17.23 5.70
CA PRO A 208 -9.39 15.92 6.34
C PRO A 208 -9.55 14.77 5.35
N MET A 209 -10.37 14.96 4.30
CA MET A 209 -10.63 13.92 3.30
C MET A 209 -9.37 13.62 2.47
N ALA A 210 -8.58 14.65 2.13
CA ALA A 210 -7.30 14.48 1.46
C ALA A 210 -6.32 13.65 2.31
N ALA A 211 -6.19 13.97 3.61
CA ALA A 211 -5.36 13.20 4.52
C ALA A 211 -5.85 11.74 4.68
N GLN A 212 -7.17 11.54 4.75
CA GLN A 212 -7.79 10.22 4.81
C GLN A 212 -7.51 9.38 3.56
N MET A 213 -7.62 9.96 2.37
CA MET A 213 -7.32 9.27 1.11
C MET A 213 -5.83 8.93 0.99
N ALA A 214 -4.93 9.88 1.29
CA ALA A 214 -3.50 9.63 1.26
C ALA A 214 -3.07 8.54 2.25
N CYS A 215 -3.63 8.54 3.47
CA CYS A 215 -3.38 7.50 4.45
C CYS A 215 -3.87 6.13 3.99
N LEU A 216 -5.05 6.06 3.35
CA LEU A 216 -5.60 4.82 2.83
C LEU A 216 -4.78 4.27 1.66
N LEU A 217 -4.35 5.14 0.73
CA LEU A 217 -3.46 4.76 -0.38
C LEU A 217 -2.14 4.18 0.16
N GLN A 218 -1.52 4.89 1.10
CA GLN A 218 -0.26 4.45 1.71
C GLN A 218 -0.42 3.11 2.41
N GLU A 219 -1.50 2.92 3.17
CA GLU A 219 -1.78 1.64 3.84
C GLU A 219 -2.05 0.51 2.86
N ALA A 220 -2.73 0.78 1.75
CA ALA A 220 -2.95 -0.21 0.69
C ALA A 220 -1.63 -0.63 0.03
N ASP A 221 -0.70 0.30 -0.17
CA ASP A 221 0.63 0.07 -0.72
C ASP A 221 1.48 -0.86 0.17
N ILE A 222 1.44 -0.66 1.49
CA ILE A 222 2.19 -1.49 2.44
C ILE A 222 1.43 -2.76 2.92
N ALA A 223 0.18 -2.95 2.51
CA ALA A 223 -0.68 -3.99 3.09
C ALA A 223 -0.16 -5.41 2.81
N THR A 224 0.42 -5.68 1.64
CA THR A 224 1.03 -6.99 1.33
C THR A 224 2.25 -7.27 2.20
N SER A 225 3.04 -6.24 2.48
CA SER A 225 4.26 -6.33 3.29
C SER A 225 4.00 -6.36 4.79
N GLY A 226 2.84 -5.90 5.29
CA GLY A 226 2.60 -5.84 6.75
C GLY A 226 1.18 -6.12 7.25
N GLY A 227 0.23 -6.42 6.37
CA GLY A 227 -1.20 -6.51 6.72
C GLY A 227 -1.92 -7.80 6.36
N LEU A 228 -1.34 -8.63 5.48
CA LEU A 228 -2.01 -9.85 5.01
C LEU A 228 -1.67 -11.09 5.85
N ASP A 229 -0.48 -11.63 5.68
CA ASP A 229 0.02 -12.82 6.37
C ASP A 229 1.55 -12.78 6.39
N TYR A 230 2.16 -13.41 7.40
CA TYR A 230 3.60 -13.38 7.56
C TYR A 230 4.35 -14.06 6.41
N THR A 231 3.79 -15.11 5.79
CA THR A 231 4.41 -15.75 4.61
C THR A 231 4.43 -14.83 3.39
N VAL A 232 3.41 -13.97 3.25
CA VAL A 232 3.40 -12.91 2.22
C VAL A 232 4.43 -11.84 2.56
N THR A 233 4.48 -11.37 3.80
CA THR A 233 5.50 -10.41 4.27
C THR A 233 6.92 -10.89 3.98
N GLN A 234 7.23 -12.16 4.25
CA GLN A 234 8.53 -12.76 3.91
C GLN A 234 8.81 -12.69 2.40
N TYR A 235 7.83 -13.07 1.57
CA TYR A 235 7.94 -13.01 0.11
C TYR A 235 8.19 -11.59 -0.40
N GLU A 236 7.40 -10.61 0.05
CA GLU A 236 7.57 -9.21 -0.35
C GLU A 236 8.94 -8.67 0.08
N THR A 237 9.38 -8.97 1.31
CA THR A 237 10.69 -8.54 1.81
C THR A 237 11.83 -9.10 0.95
N VAL A 238 11.74 -10.36 0.52
CA VAL A 238 12.72 -10.96 -0.39
C VAL A 238 12.74 -10.26 -1.75
N GLN A 239 11.57 -9.89 -2.29
CA GLN A 239 11.48 -9.17 -3.56
C GLN A 239 12.09 -7.77 -3.47
N ILE A 240 11.75 -6.99 -2.44
CA ILE A 240 12.31 -5.65 -2.20
C ILE A 240 13.83 -5.72 -2.14
N TYR A 241 14.37 -6.65 -1.33
CA TYR A 241 15.82 -6.82 -1.17
C TYR A 241 16.49 -7.18 -2.49
N THR A 242 15.88 -8.09 -3.25
CA THR A 242 16.39 -8.47 -4.58
C THR A 242 16.46 -7.27 -5.52
N GLU A 243 15.44 -6.42 -5.53
CA GLU A 243 15.40 -5.21 -6.35
C GLU A 243 16.53 -4.23 -6.03
N ILE A 244 16.71 -3.92 -4.75
CA ILE A 244 17.77 -3.00 -4.30
C ILE A 244 19.15 -3.67 -4.24
N LYS A 245 19.29 -4.89 -4.80
CA LYS A 245 20.52 -5.69 -4.87
C LYS A 245 21.14 -5.97 -3.50
N LEU A 246 20.30 -6.03 -2.47
CA LEU A 246 20.64 -6.56 -1.15
C LEU A 246 20.20 -8.02 -1.09
N TYR A 247 21.04 -8.90 -0.56
CA TYR A 247 20.72 -10.32 -0.46
C TYR A 247 20.56 -10.72 1.00
N GLY A 248 19.70 -11.72 1.24
CA GLY A 248 19.41 -12.20 2.59
C GLY A 248 18.45 -11.30 3.34
N ALA A 249 17.21 -11.17 2.82
CA ALA A 249 16.09 -10.68 3.60
C ALA A 249 15.92 -11.54 4.87
N ARG A 250 15.55 -10.91 5.99
CA ARG A 250 15.59 -11.51 7.34
C ARG A 250 14.43 -10.99 8.19
N PRO A 251 14.06 -11.70 9.28
CA PRO A 251 13.08 -11.21 10.25
C PRO A 251 13.38 -9.80 10.78
N SER A 252 14.65 -9.48 11.08
CA SER A 252 15.06 -8.13 11.52
C SER A 252 14.68 -7.03 10.55
N HIS A 253 14.74 -7.30 9.24
CA HIS A 253 14.33 -6.35 8.20
C HIS A 253 12.81 -6.15 8.17
N VAL A 254 12.04 -7.20 8.45
CA VAL A 254 10.59 -7.09 8.64
C VAL A 254 10.31 -6.21 9.85
N LEU A 255 10.94 -6.47 10.99
CA LEU A 255 10.75 -5.67 12.21
C LEU A 255 11.11 -4.20 11.98
N ASP A 256 12.21 -3.92 11.28
CA ASP A 256 12.60 -2.55 10.91
C ASP A 256 11.54 -1.85 10.07
N PHE A 257 10.95 -2.54 9.08
CA PHE A 257 9.86 -2.00 8.26
C PHE A 257 8.60 -1.75 9.10
N LEU A 258 8.21 -2.72 9.91
CA LEU A 258 7.04 -2.60 10.79
C LEU A 258 7.20 -1.46 11.80
N ASP A 259 8.40 -1.22 12.31
CA ASP A 259 8.68 -0.16 13.27
C ASP A 259 8.76 1.21 12.61
N LYS A 260 9.54 1.33 11.53
CA LYS A 260 9.92 2.63 10.95
C LYS A 260 8.91 3.14 9.92
N VAL A 261 8.23 2.25 9.20
CA VAL A 261 7.25 2.61 8.16
C VAL A 261 5.83 2.44 8.67
N CYS A 262 5.50 1.24 9.14
CA CYS A 262 4.14 0.94 9.61
C CYS A 262 3.85 1.55 10.98
N GLN A 263 4.87 1.76 11.82
CA GLN A 263 4.70 2.11 13.24
C GLN A 263 3.81 1.08 13.97
N ARG A 264 3.97 -0.20 13.59
CA ARG A 264 3.23 -1.39 14.05
C ARG A 264 1.70 -1.24 13.99
N CYS A 265 1.17 -0.37 13.14
CA CYS A 265 -0.27 -0.18 13.04
C CYS A 265 -0.71 0.31 11.65
N PHE A 266 -1.96 0.00 11.32
CA PHE A 266 -2.72 0.74 10.31
C PHE A 266 -3.45 1.89 11.02
N LEU A 267 -3.42 3.11 10.52
CA LEU A 267 -4.06 4.26 11.18
C LEU A 267 -5.53 4.42 10.80
N THR A 268 -5.91 4.08 9.57
CA THR A 268 -7.28 4.20 9.12
C THR A 268 -8.19 3.16 9.79
N ASP A 269 -9.46 3.52 10.00
CA ASP A 269 -10.43 2.57 10.60
C ASP A 269 -10.66 1.36 9.67
N ALA A 270 -10.59 1.56 8.35
CA ALA A 270 -10.64 0.49 7.36
C ALA A 270 -9.40 -0.43 7.41
N GLY A 271 -8.19 0.15 7.48
CA GLY A 271 -6.94 -0.60 7.63
C GLY A 271 -6.89 -1.39 8.93
N GLN A 272 -7.34 -0.79 10.05
CA GLN A 272 -7.48 -1.49 11.32
C GLN A 272 -8.43 -2.68 11.23
N ARG A 273 -9.60 -2.51 10.61
CA ARG A 273 -10.60 -3.59 10.46
C ARG A 273 -10.10 -4.73 9.57
N LEU A 274 -9.35 -4.44 8.52
CA LEU A 274 -8.85 -5.46 7.58
C LEU A 274 -7.56 -6.13 8.06
N PHE A 275 -6.65 -5.38 8.67
CA PHE A 275 -5.26 -5.79 8.81
C PHE A 275 -4.72 -5.70 10.24
N GLY A 276 -5.43 -5.05 11.19
CA GLY A 276 -4.92 -4.80 12.54
C GLY A 276 -4.52 -6.08 13.30
N ALA A 277 -5.39 -7.11 13.26
CA ALA A 277 -5.10 -8.39 13.90
C ALA A 277 -3.93 -9.14 13.23
N ASN A 278 -3.83 -9.04 11.90
CA ASN A 278 -2.76 -9.68 11.14
C ASN A 278 -1.42 -9.00 11.37
N MET A 279 -1.37 -7.67 11.42
CA MET A 279 -0.19 -6.89 11.78
C MET A 279 0.38 -7.36 13.13
N ALA A 280 -0.48 -7.49 14.15
CA ALA A 280 -0.04 -7.97 15.47
C ALA A 280 0.55 -9.39 15.41
N ARG A 281 -0.06 -10.28 14.62
CA ARG A 281 0.45 -11.64 14.40
C ARG A 281 1.77 -11.65 13.62
N ILE A 282 1.90 -10.84 12.59
CA ILE A 282 3.13 -10.68 11.78
C ILE A 282 4.27 -10.20 12.68
N CYS A 283 4.03 -9.18 13.52
CA CYS A 283 5.01 -8.72 14.52
C CYS A 283 5.46 -9.87 15.42
N ALA A 284 4.53 -10.62 16.01
CA ALA A 284 4.86 -11.71 16.93
C ALA A 284 5.69 -12.82 16.26
N LEU A 285 5.34 -13.21 15.03
CA LEU A 285 6.07 -14.23 14.28
C LEU A 285 7.46 -13.75 13.84
N ALA A 286 7.59 -12.48 13.43
CA ALA A 286 8.88 -11.90 13.10
C ALA A 286 9.80 -11.77 14.33
N GLU A 287 9.25 -11.41 15.50
CA GLU A 287 9.99 -11.38 16.77
C GLU A 287 10.44 -12.78 17.19
N GLU A 288 9.60 -13.80 17.00
CA GLU A 288 9.94 -15.20 17.25
C GLU A 288 11.07 -15.69 16.33
N ASP A 289 10.97 -15.47 15.02
CA ASP A 289 12.03 -15.86 14.08
C ASP A 289 13.34 -15.10 14.32
N TYR A 290 13.26 -13.83 14.70
CA TYR A 290 14.43 -13.04 15.10
C TYR A 290 15.10 -13.63 16.35
N ALA A 291 14.32 -13.95 17.38
CA ALA A 291 14.84 -14.58 18.61
C ALA A 291 15.42 -15.98 18.35
N ASN A 292 14.94 -16.68 17.33
CA ASN A 292 15.39 -18.00 16.92
C ASN A 292 16.61 -18.00 15.96
N GLY A 293 17.23 -16.83 15.72
CA GLY A 293 18.51 -16.75 15.02
C GLY A 293 18.58 -15.73 13.87
N ASP A 294 17.46 -15.06 13.55
CA ASP A 294 17.37 -14.07 12.46
C ASP A 294 17.88 -14.62 11.12
N GLU A 295 17.58 -15.88 10.84
CA GLU A 295 18.07 -16.56 9.64
C GLU A 295 17.47 -15.95 8.36
N PRO A 296 18.23 -15.90 7.25
CA PRO A 296 17.71 -15.40 5.98
C PRO A 296 16.51 -16.20 5.50
N PHE A 297 15.50 -15.49 4.99
CA PHE A 297 14.39 -16.11 4.29
C PHE A 297 14.88 -16.84 3.03
N PRO A 298 14.17 -17.91 2.61
CA PRO A 298 14.44 -18.55 1.32
C PRO A 298 14.22 -17.57 0.16
N LYS A 299 14.75 -17.91 -1.01
CA LYS A 299 14.48 -17.15 -2.25
C LYS A 299 12.98 -17.12 -2.53
N ALA A 300 12.51 -16.08 -3.22
CA ALA A 300 11.09 -15.82 -3.46
C ALA A 300 10.32 -17.05 -3.98
N GLN A 301 10.88 -17.82 -4.92
CA GLN A 301 10.28 -19.03 -5.48
C GLN A 301 10.19 -20.24 -4.51
N HIS A 302 10.74 -20.11 -3.31
CA HIS A 302 10.84 -21.14 -2.29
C HIS A 302 10.24 -20.70 -0.95
N THR A 303 9.53 -19.56 -0.91
CA THR A 303 8.80 -19.13 0.29
C THR A 303 7.56 -19.99 0.49
N ASP A 304 7.10 -20.10 1.74
CA ASP A 304 5.88 -20.84 2.07
C ASP A 304 4.63 -20.29 1.36
N PHE A 305 4.62 -18.99 1.07
CA PHE A 305 3.60 -18.33 0.25
C PHE A 305 3.49 -18.96 -1.14
N ILE A 306 4.61 -19.10 -1.87
CA ILE A 306 4.60 -19.69 -3.22
C ILE A 306 4.34 -21.19 -3.18
N LEU A 307 4.86 -21.89 -2.17
CA LEU A 307 4.72 -23.34 -2.05
C LEU A 307 3.33 -23.78 -1.56
N GLY A 308 2.50 -22.85 -1.07
CA GLY A 308 1.18 -23.18 -0.52
C GLY A 308 1.24 -23.97 0.79
N THR A 309 2.35 -23.91 1.50
CA THR A 309 2.58 -24.58 2.77
C THR A 309 2.05 -23.72 3.92
N SER A 310 0.77 -23.35 3.87
CA SER A 310 0.15 -22.63 4.99
C SER A 310 0.27 -23.45 6.27
N ALA A 311 0.67 -22.79 7.36
CA ALA A 311 1.07 -23.32 8.67
C ALA A 311 0.01 -24.15 9.42
N ASN A 312 -0.35 -25.32 8.89
CA ASN A 312 -0.89 -26.45 9.66
C ASN A 312 0.22 -27.37 10.19
N LYS A 313 1.48 -26.92 10.17
CA LYS A 313 2.50 -27.45 11.08
C LYS A 313 2.30 -26.79 12.44
N SER A 314 1.17 -27.09 13.08
CA SER A 314 1.11 -27.03 14.55
C SER A 314 2.35 -27.74 15.05
N CYS A 315 3.13 -27.05 15.87
CA CYS A 315 4.21 -27.59 16.68
C CYS A 315 3.85 -29.01 17.11
N LYS A 316 4.40 -30.02 16.42
CA LYS A 316 4.45 -31.36 16.98
C LYS A 316 5.47 -31.23 18.09
N THR A 317 4.98 -30.96 19.29
CA THR A 317 5.72 -31.24 20.51
C THR A 317 6.22 -32.66 20.39
N ASP A 318 7.54 -32.80 20.27
CA ASP A 318 8.19 -34.09 20.28
C ASP A 318 7.94 -34.72 21.66
N PRO A 319 7.18 -35.83 21.76
CA PRO A 319 6.93 -36.49 23.03
C PRO A 319 8.20 -37.06 23.65
N SER A 320 9.33 -37.10 22.92
CA SER A 320 10.59 -37.65 23.42
C SER A 320 11.36 -36.71 24.35
N ARG A 321 10.83 -35.51 24.69
CA ARG A 321 11.43 -34.60 25.68
C ARG A 321 10.72 -34.62 27.04
N LEU A 322 9.79 -35.55 27.26
CA LEU A 322 9.25 -35.87 28.59
C LEU A 322 9.62 -37.31 28.94
N ASN A 323 10.87 -37.52 29.36
CA ASN A 323 11.33 -38.55 30.28
C ASN A 323 12.72 -38.19 30.80
#